data_AF-A0A6I9YG87-F1
#
_entry.id   AF-A0A6I9YG87-F1
#
_cell.length_a   1.000
_cell.length_b   1.000
_cell.length_c   1.000
_cell.angle_alpha   90.00
_cell.angle_beta   90.00
_cell.angle_gamma   90.00
#
_symmetry.space_group_name_H-M   'P 1'
#
loop_
_entity.id
_entity.type
_entity.pdbx_description
1 polymer ?
#
loop_
_entity_poly.entity_id
_entity_poly.type
_entity_poly.pdbx_seq_one_letter_code
_entity_poly.pdbx_strand_id
1 'polypeptide(L)'
;MAPVSGYYIFSARLYVVPQIHPTRYQSRARDRLRLLICVESLCRQKSSLETVRSLDKTSEYFTISVSGILFLQAGQYASVFIDNATGSSFIVRSGSDFRGVLLGI
;
A
#
# COMPACT_ATOMS: atom_id res chain seq x y z
N MET A 1 -3.47 11.69 12.31
CA MET A 1 -2.64 11.53 13.52
C MET A 1 -3.46 10.79 14.55
N ALA A 2 -2.83 9.96 15.37
CA ALA A 2 -3.45 9.22 16.46
C ALA A 2 -3.76 10.16 17.62
N PRO A 3 -5.03 10.30 18.03
CA PRO A 3 -5.39 11.15 19.16
C PRO A 3 -4.92 10.58 20.50
N VAL A 4 -4.81 9.25 20.60
CA VAL A 4 -4.37 8.53 21.81
C VAL A 4 -3.41 7.42 21.44
N SER A 5 -2.56 7.02 22.39
CA SER A 5 -1.73 5.82 22.22
C SER A 5 -2.62 4.57 22.27
N GLY A 6 -2.41 3.63 21.35
CA GLY A 6 -3.19 2.39 21.33
C GLY A 6 -3.01 1.58 20.05
N TYR A 7 -3.72 0.46 19.98
CA TYR A 7 -3.81 -0.41 18.82
C TYR A 7 -4.89 0.07 17.86
N TYR A 8 -4.50 0.34 16.61
CA TYR A 8 -5.39 0.75 15.55
C TYR A 8 -5.45 -0.34 14.48
N ILE A 9 -6.66 -0.70 14.05
CA ILE A 9 -6.85 -1.48 12.83
C ILE A 9 -6.81 -0.54 11.64
N PHE A 10 -5.92 -0.82 10.70
CA PHE A 10 -5.80 -0.09 9.45
C PHE A 10 -6.25 -0.95 8.28
N SER A 11 -6.82 -0.30 7.28
CA SER A 11 -7.12 -0.89 5.98
C SER A 11 -6.81 0.12 4.88
N ALA A 12 -6.11 -0.33 3.84
CA ALA A 12 -5.93 0.42 2.60
C ALA A 12 -6.33 -0.47 1.43
N ARG A 13 -7.13 0.07 0.51
CA ARG A 13 -7.54 -0.59 -0.72
C ARG A 13 -7.37 0.36 -1.88
N LEU A 14 -6.49 -0.01 -2.80
CA LEU A 14 -6.17 0.82 -3.96
C LEU A 14 -6.61 0.12 -5.24
N TYR A 15 -7.32 0.86 -6.08
CA TYR A 15 -7.67 0.46 -7.45
C TYR A 15 -6.60 0.98 -8.38
N VAL A 16 -5.86 0.07 -9.01
CA VAL A 16 -4.65 0.40 -9.78
C VAL A 16 -4.87 0.04 -11.25
N VAL A 17 -4.52 0.98 -12.13
CA VAL A 17 -4.55 0.83 -13.59
C VAL A 17 -3.10 0.92 -14.10
N PRO A 18 -2.51 -0.20 -14.57
CA PRO A 18 -1.19 -0.18 -15.20
C PRO A 18 -1.20 0.68 -16.47
N GLN A 19 -0.17 1.49 -16.67
CA GLN A 19 0.06 2.16 -17.96
C GLN A 19 1.02 1.31 -18.79
N ILE A 20 0.47 0.29 -19.44
CA ILE A 20 1.23 -0.61 -20.30
C ILE A 20 1.69 0.17 -21.54
N HIS A 21 2.99 0.47 -21.60
CA HIS A 21 3.61 1.04 -22.80
C HIS A 21 4.21 -0.10 -23.64
N PRO A 22 3.86 -0.22 -24.94
CA PRO A 22 4.32 -1.31 -25.81
C PRO A 22 5.83 -1.28 -26.12
N THR A 23 6.57 -0.24 -25.71
CA THR A 23 7.94 0.03 -26.19
C THR A 23 9.08 -0.46 -25.29
N ARG A 24 8.84 -1.22 -24.23
CA ARG A 24 9.94 -1.84 -23.44
C ARG A 24 9.79 -3.36 -23.33
N TYR A 25 9.97 -4.01 -24.49
CA TYR A 25 10.34 -5.42 -24.61
C TYR A 25 11.79 -5.64 -24.15
N GLN A 26 12.15 -5.18 -22.95
CA GLN A 26 13.42 -5.51 -22.32
C GLN A 26 13.12 -6.15 -20.98
N SER A 27 13.27 -7.47 -20.99
CA SER A 27 13.48 -8.30 -19.81
C SER A 27 14.17 -7.50 -18.69
N ARG A 28 13.49 -7.31 -17.54
CA ARG A 28 14.04 -7.43 -16.17
C ARG A 28 13.19 -6.74 -15.10
N ALA A 29 13.33 -7.31 -13.91
CA ALA A 29 12.93 -6.85 -12.58
C ALA A 29 11.43 -6.96 -12.24
N ARG A 30 11.09 -8.07 -11.57
CA ARG A 30 9.95 -8.25 -10.64
C ARG A 30 8.68 -7.44 -11.00
N ASP A 31 7.77 -8.04 -11.76
CA ASP A 31 6.38 -7.54 -11.97
C ASP A 31 5.59 -7.54 -10.65
N ARG A 32 5.99 -6.75 -9.66
CA ARG A 32 5.45 -6.75 -8.30
C ARG A 32 5.19 -5.33 -7.84
N LEU A 33 4.02 -5.13 -7.27
CA LEU A 33 3.66 -3.95 -6.50
C LEU A 33 3.53 -4.35 -5.04
N ARG A 34 4.10 -3.51 -4.17
CA ARG A 34 3.98 -3.68 -2.73
C ARG A 34 3.25 -2.48 -2.16
N LEU A 35 2.12 -2.72 -1.51
CA LEU A 35 1.36 -1.71 -0.78
C LEU A 35 1.73 -1.81 0.69
N LEU A 36 2.12 -0.69 1.30
CA LEU A 36 2.51 -0.61 2.70
C LEU A 36 1.70 0.44 3.45
N ILE A 37 1.47 0.19 4.74
CA ILE A 37 1.02 1.19 5.71
C ILE A 37 2.11 1.32 6.77
N CYS A 38 2.63 2.52 6.98
CA CYS A 38 3.79 2.76 7.83
C CYS A 38 3.53 3.86 8.86
N VAL A 39 3.97 3.64 10.09
CA VAL A 39 3.95 4.64 11.17
C VAL A 39 5.07 5.66 10.95
N GLU A 40 4.78 6.95 11.03
CA GLU A 40 5.73 8.05 10.83
C GLU A 40 6.48 7.99 9.49
N SER A 41 5.86 7.38 8.47
CA SER A 41 6.52 7.08 7.18
C SER A 41 7.79 6.22 7.29
N LEU A 42 7.96 5.50 8.41
CA LEU A 42 9.06 4.57 8.65
C LEU A 42 8.58 3.13 8.49
N CYS A 43 8.76 2.57 7.30
CA CYS A 43 8.39 1.18 6.97
C CYS A 43 9.42 0.17 7.51
N ARG A 44 9.56 0.10 8.84
CA ARG A 44 10.44 -0.86 9.52
C ARG A 44 9.67 -2.14 9.87
N GLN A 45 10.41 -3.24 10.01
CA GLN A 45 9.84 -4.52 10.42
C GLN A 45 9.11 -4.37 11.76
N LYS A 46 7.85 -4.85 11.83
CA LYS A 46 6.92 -4.75 12.97
C LYS A 46 6.22 -3.39 13.20
N SER A 47 6.58 -2.33 12.47
CA SER A 47 5.89 -1.03 12.53
C SER A 47 5.20 -0.67 11.20
N SER A 48 4.96 -1.68 10.37
CA SER A 48 4.29 -1.54 9.09
C SER A 48 3.45 -2.75 8.74
N LEU A 49 2.43 -2.52 7.94
CA LEU A 49 1.67 -3.56 7.26
C LEU A 49 2.08 -3.59 5.80
N GLU A 50 2.11 -4.76 5.20
CA GLU A 50 2.44 -4.88 3.78
C GLU A 50 1.65 -5.99 3.10
N THR A 51 1.44 -5.81 1.81
CA THR A 51 0.99 -6.86 0.89
C THR A 51 1.76 -6.72 -0.41
N VAL A 52 2.01 -7.84 -1.09
CA VAL A 52 2.70 -7.85 -2.38
C VAL A 52 1.78 -8.51 -3.40
N ARG A 53 1.56 -7.84 -4.52
CA ARG A 53 0.78 -8.36 -5.65
C ARG A 53 1.66 -8.39 -6.89
N SER A 54 1.67 -9.54 -7.58
CA SER A 54 2.29 -9.62 -8.91
C SER A 54 1.32 -9.05 -9.94
N LEU A 55 1.83 -8.38 -10.98
CA LEU A 55 0.98 -7.94 -12.09
C LEU A 55 0.81 -9.06 -13.09
N ASP A 56 -0.45 -9.41 -13.32
CA ASP A 56 -0.82 -10.21 -14.47
C ASP A 56 -1.02 -9.28 -15.66
N LYS A 57 -0.25 -9.50 -16.72
CA LYS A 57 -0.23 -8.67 -17.95
C LYS A 57 -1.55 -8.67 -18.72
N THR A 58 -2.51 -9.49 -18.31
CA THR A 58 -3.83 -9.64 -18.93
C THR A 58 -4.91 -8.75 -18.30
N SER A 59 -4.68 -8.18 -17.12
CA SER A 59 -5.69 -7.39 -16.42
C SER A 59 -5.55 -5.90 -16.72
N GLU A 60 -6.61 -5.28 -17.23
CA GLU A 60 -6.64 -3.82 -17.49
C GLU A 60 -6.60 -2.98 -16.20
N TYR A 61 -7.08 -3.55 -15.10
CA TYR A 61 -7.01 -2.95 -13.76
C TYR A 61 -6.98 -4.04 -12.70
N PHE A 62 -6.48 -3.74 -11.51
CA PHE A 62 -6.54 -4.67 -10.38
C PHE A 62 -6.62 -3.91 -9.04
N THR A 63 -6.98 -4.64 -7.98
CA THR A 63 -7.10 -4.10 -6.63
C THR A 63 -6.00 -4.64 -5.73
N ILE A 64 -5.25 -3.78 -5.06
CA ILE A 64 -4.30 -4.20 -4.02
C ILE A 64 -4.79 -3.69 -2.67
N SER A 65 -4.82 -4.57 -1.67
CA SER A 65 -5.33 -4.22 -0.35
C SER A 65 -4.52 -4.83 0.77
N VAL A 66 -4.28 -4.06 1.82
CA VAL A 66 -3.64 -4.49 3.05
C VAL A 66 -4.51 -4.11 4.23
N SER A 67 -4.59 -4.99 5.21
CA SER A 67 -5.30 -4.75 6.46
C SER A 67 -4.54 -5.38 7.61
N GLY A 68 -4.59 -4.76 8.78
CA GLY A 68 -3.92 -5.29 9.96
C GLY A 68 -3.89 -4.28 11.09
N ILE A 69 -3.22 -4.65 12.18
CA ILE A 69 -3.17 -3.86 13.41
C ILE A 69 -1.77 -3.26 13.58
N LEU A 70 -1.71 -1.98 13.92
CA LEU A 70 -0.48 -1.29 14.31
C LEU A 70 -0.70 -0.54 15.62
N PHE A 71 0.30 -0.54 16.49
CA PHE A 71 0.31 0.32 17.66
C PHE A 71 0.83 1.70 17.26
N LEU A 72 0.10 2.76 17.59
CA LEU A 72 0.54 4.15 17.44
C LEU A 72 0.62 4.80 18.81
N GLN A 73 1.66 5.59 19.03
CA GLN A 73 1.72 6.54 20.13
C GLN A 73 0.90 7.79 19.79
N ALA A 74 0.39 8.47 20.81
CA ALA A 74 -0.32 9.73 20.63
C ALA A 74 0.52 10.73 19.83
N GLY A 75 -0.09 11.37 18.83
CA GLY A 75 0.58 12.29 17.91
C GLY A 75 1.19 11.63 16.66
N GLN A 76 1.44 10.30 16.67
CA GLN A 76 1.97 9.63 15.49
C GLN A 76 0.95 9.57 14.35
N TYR A 77 1.39 9.47 13.11
CA TYR A 77 0.54 9.26 11.94
C TYR A 77 0.88 7.97 11.20
N ALA A 78 -0.11 7.45 10.47
CA ALA A 78 0.08 6.37 9.53
C ALA A 78 0.05 6.92 8.10
N SER A 79 0.82 6.31 7.22
CA SER A 79 1.01 6.75 5.83
C SER A 79 0.98 5.53 4.91
N VAL A 80 0.45 5.72 3.70
CA VAL A 80 0.31 4.66 2.71
C VAL A 80 1.40 4.84 1.64
N PHE A 81 2.16 3.78 1.37
CA PHE A 81 3.21 3.75 0.35
C PHE A 81 2.93 2.67 -0.68
N ILE A 82 3.34 2.94 -1.91
CA ILE A 82 3.40 1.93 -2.98
C ILE A 82 4.84 1.86 -3.46
N ASP A 83 5.44 0.69 -3.31
CA ASP A 83 6.73 0.37 -3.94
C ASP A 83 6.46 -0.29 -5.30
N ASN A 84 6.95 0.37 -6.35
CA ASN A 84 6.71 0.02 -7.74
C ASN A 84 7.96 -0.63 -8.36
N ALA A 85 8.04 -1.95 -8.25
CA ALA A 85 9.12 -2.72 -8.87
C ALA A 85 8.82 -3.13 -10.32
N THR A 86 7.67 -2.71 -10.89
CA THR A 86 7.14 -3.22 -12.17
C THR A 86 7.83 -2.68 -13.42
N GLY A 87 8.63 -1.63 -13.28
CA GLY A 87 9.26 -0.93 -14.40
C GLY A 87 8.30 -0.10 -15.27
N SER A 88 7.01 -0.01 -14.91
CA SER A 88 6.00 0.78 -15.62
C SER A 88 5.26 1.73 -14.67
N SER A 89 4.72 2.83 -15.19
CA SER A 89 3.83 3.71 -14.43
C SER A 89 2.46 3.06 -14.24
N PHE A 90 1.75 3.51 -13.20
CA PHE A 90 0.36 3.13 -12.96
C PHE A 90 -0.41 4.34 -12.44
N ILE A 91 -1.74 4.25 -12.50
CA ILE A 91 -2.64 5.25 -11.95
C ILE A 91 -3.41 4.63 -10.78
N VAL A 92 -3.50 5.35 -9.66
CA VAL A 92 -4.44 5.05 -8.58
C VAL A 92 -5.77 5.72 -8.90
N ARG A 93 -6.84 4.95 -9.01
CA ARG A 93 -8.17 5.45 -9.37
C ARG A 93 -8.91 6.02 -8.17
N SER A 94 -9.80 6.96 -8.45
CA SER A 94 -10.85 7.41 -7.54
C SER A 94 -11.66 6.20 -7.04
N GLY A 95 -12.00 6.19 -5.76
CA GLY A 95 -12.64 5.06 -5.09
C GLY A 95 -11.67 4.25 -4.23
N SER A 96 -10.36 4.44 -4.39
CA SER A 96 -9.36 3.93 -3.46
C SER A 96 -9.54 4.55 -2.07
N ASP A 97 -9.31 3.78 -1.02
CA ASP A 97 -9.54 4.21 0.36
C ASP A 97 -8.43 3.80 1.32
N PHE A 98 -8.29 4.59 2.38
CA PHE A 98 -7.42 4.33 3.52
C PHE A 98 -8.13 4.74 4.80
N ARG A 99 -8.16 3.86 5.78
CA ARG A 99 -8.87 4.07 7.05
C ARG A 99 -8.08 3.47 8.21
N GLY A 100 -8.28 4.04 9.40
CA GLY A 100 -7.75 3.56 10.66
C GLY A 100 -8.79 3.73 11.78
N VAL A 101 -8.98 2.72 12.61
CA VAL A 101 -9.93 2.73 13.73
C VAL A 101 -9.23 2.25 14.99
N LEU A 102 -9.40 2.97 16.11
CA LEU A 102 -8.89 2.55 17.42
C LEU A 102 -9.62 1.28 17.87
N LEU A 103 -8.89 0.22 18.17
CA LEU A 103 -9.41 -1.02 18.72
C LEU A 103 -9.35 -1.05 20.25
N GLY A 104 -8.27 -0.51 20.82
CA GLY A 104 -8.01 -0.57 22.24
C GLY A 104 -6.71 0.16 22.60
N ILE A 105 -6.57 0.48 23.88
CA ILE A 105 -5.41 1.17 24.44
C ILE A 105 -4.41 0.18 25.04
#